data_AF-A0A7S1D3X0-F1
#
_entry.id   AF-A0A7S1D3X0-F1
#
_cell.length_a   1.000
_cell.length_b   1.000
_cell.length_c   1.000
_cell.angle_alpha   90.00
_cell.angle_beta   90.00
_cell.angle_gamma   90.00
#
_symmetry.space_group_name_H-M   'P 1'
#
loop_
_entity.id
_entity.type
_entity.pdbx_description
1 polymer ?
#
loop_
_entity_poly.entity_id
_entity_poly.type
_entity_poly.pdbx_seq_one_letter_code
_entity_poly.pdbx_strand_id
1 'polypeptide(L)'
;MAFNKLFVIVPVMLAVRKLDGEDPTTVHWLRVVYFSVQGVVLALVAYTYIQATAAASAMEGRVVYVPPAPTPFADPNAKKKYTETPYSVYIVSQARSLLGSTLFGILLTAGLHYYRGMVVGLAMQAVMAPFNLIENVLFKAVILGKGIRPEDKIFKEKSATELTPDDEVVDVNGDSVVRSIPGGESNKSFEDILLDTWDASGKADLEVLMNAINKKNCNSKTKENGWTPLMILAGLGVKGTASAIRQVKELGGNPAIIDGEGWNA
;
A
#
# COMPACT_ATOMS: atom_id res chain seq x y z
N MET A 1 -12.59 -18.55 8.34
CA MET A 1 -12.39 -18.28 9.78
C MET A 1 -10.91 -18.08 10.02
N ALA A 2 -10.49 -17.01 10.69
CA ALA A 2 -9.11 -16.88 11.12
C ALA A 2 -8.88 -17.86 12.27
N PHE A 3 -7.94 -18.79 12.10
CA PHE A 3 -7.52 -19.67 13.19
C PHE A 3 -6.88 -18.80 14.27
N ASN A 4 -7.40 -18.85 15.49
CA ASN A 4 -6.89 -18.00 16.56
C ASN A 4 -5.57 -18.57 17.08
N LYS A 5 -4.46 -17.83 16.86
CA LYS A 5 -3.11 -18.21 17.30
C LYS A 5 -3.02 -18.57 18.77
N LEU A 6 -3.92 -18.04 19.61
CA LEU A 6 -3.98 -18.36 21.04
C LEU A 6 -4.15 -19.87 21.29
N PHE A 7 -4.84 -20.60 20.42
CA PHE A 7 -5.01 -22.05 20.56
C PHE A 7 -3.72 -22.85 20.36
N VAL A 8 -2.71 -22.28 19.71
CA VAL A 8 -1.38 -22.90 19.57
C VAL A 8 -0.41 -22.33 20.60
N ILE A 9 -0.43 -21.01 20.78
CA ILE A 9 0.50 -20.32 21.68
C ILE A 9 0.34 -20.81 23.13
N VAL A 10 -0.89 -20.96 23.63
CA VAL A 10 -1.12 -21.34 25.04
C VAL A 10 -0.59 -22.75 25.35
N PRO A 11 -0.94 -23.81 24.60
CA PRO A 11 -0.37 -25.14 24.82
C PRO A 11 1.16 -25.16 24.70
N VAL A 12 1.73 -24.45 23.71
CA VAL A 12 3.18 -24.41 23.52
C VAL A 12 3.86 -23.72 24.71
N MET A 13 3.35 -22.60 25.20
CA MET A 13 3.91 -21.94 26.39
C MET A 13 3.84 -22.84 27.63
N LEU A 14 2.75 -23.59 27.81
CA LEU A 14 2.63 -24.54 28.92
C LEU A 14 3.60 -25.72 28.80
N ALA A 15 3.82 -26.22 27.57
CA ALA A 15 4.79 -27.28 27.30
C ALA A 15 6.23 -26.78 27.50
N VAL A 16 6.54 -25.56 27.06
CA VAL A 16 7.87 -24.96 27.19
C VAL A 16 8.25 -24.72 28.65
N ARG A 17 7.29 -24.41 29.52
CA ARG A 17 7.53 -24.32 30.98
C ARG A 17 7.95 -25.64 31.63
N LYS A 18 7.72 -26.78 30.96
CA LYS A 18 8.14 -28.09 31.43
C LYS A 18 9.51 -28.51 30.89
N LEU A 19 10.12 -27.72 30.02
CA LEU A 19 11.46 -27.97 29.50
C LEU A 19 12.49 -27.54 30.54
N ASP A 20 13.43 -28.43 30.83
CA ASP A 20 14.61 -28.10 31.60
C ASP A 20 15.59 -27.35 30.68
N GLY A 21 15.69 -26.03 30.86
CA GLY A 21 16.59 -25.18 30.08
C GLY A 21 18.06 -25.26 30.50
N GLU A 22 18.37 -25.95 31.60
CA GLU A 22 19.71 -26.11 32.14
C GLU A 22 20.33 -27.47 31.77
N ASP A 23 19.50 -28.49 31.54
CA ASP A 23 19.96 -29.80 31.05
C ASP A 23 20.61 -29.70 29.65
N PRO A 24 21.91 -30.03 29.52
CA PRO A 24 22.61 -29.97 28.24
C PRO A 24 21.97 -30.83 27.15
N THR A 25 21.34 -31.95 27.52
CA THR A 25 20.69 -32.87 26.56
C THR A 25 19.44 -32.23 25.97
N THR A 26 18.60 -31.66 26.82
CA THR A 26 17.39 -30.92 26.41
C THR A 26 17.74 -29.74 25.51
N VAL A 27 18.75 -28.95 25.89
CA VAL A 27 19.21 -27.80 25.08
C VAL A 27 19.76 -28.25 23.73
N HIS A 28 20.52 -29.35 23.68
CA HIS A 28 21.05 -29.88 22.43
C HIS A 28 19.92 -30.27 21.46
N TRP A 29 18.94 -31.04 21.92
CA TRP A 29 17.82 -31.45 21.08
C TRP A 29 16.95 -30.27 20.64
N LEU A 30 16.76 -29.26 21.49
CA LEU A 30 16.04 -28.05 21.10
C LEU A 30 16.74 -27.28 19.98
N ARG A 31 18.07 -27.22 19.99
CA ARG A 31 18.84 -26.65 18.87
C ARG A 31 18.62 -27.45 17.59
N VAL A 32 18.72 -28.77 17.66
CA VAL A 32 18.53 -29.66 16.50
C VAL A 32 17.15 -29.47 15.90
N VAL A 33 16.09 -29.52 16.73
CA VAL A 33 14.70 -29.31 16.27
C VAL A 33 14.53 -27.92 15.68
N TYR A 34 15.00 -26.88 16.37
CA TYR A 34 14.91 -25.51 15.90
C TYR A 34 15.57 -25.33 14.54
N PHE A 35 16.85 -25.69 14.38
CA PHE A 35 17.56 -25.50 13.13
C PHE A 35 17.01 -26.37 12.00
N SER A 36 16.51 -27.57 12.30
CA SER A 36 15.84 -28.41 11.31
C SER A 36 14.56 -27.76 10.79
N VAL A 37 13.71 -27.27 11.70
CA VAL A 37 12.47 -26.57 11.32
C VAL A 37 12.77 -25.28 10.57
N GLN A 38 13.70 -24.46 11.06
CA GLN A 38 14.08 -23.21 10.39
C GLN A 38 14.69 -23.47 9.01
N GLY A 39 15.44 -24.55 8.83
CA GLY A 39 15.96 -24.95 7.52
C GLY A 39 14.84 -25.23 6.51
N VAL A 40 13.81 -25.99 6.93
CA VAL A 40 12.63 -26.25 6.09
C VAL A 40 11.84 -24.98 5.81
N VAL A 41 11.57 -24.16 6.83
CA VAL A 41 10.88 -22.87 6.69
C VAL A 41 11.62 -21.95 5.72
N LEU A 42 12.95 -21.85 5.86
CA LEU A 42 13.76 -20.99 5.01
C LEU A 42 13.78 -21.49 3.56
N ALA A 43 13.87 -22.80 3.33
CA ALA A 43 13.80 -23.37 1.99
C ALA A 43 12.45 -23.05 1.31
N LEU A 44 11.35 -23.16 2.07
CA LEU A 44 10.01 -22.84 1.59
C LEU A 44 9.82 -21.33 1.33
N VAL A 45 10.36 -20.48 2.19
CA VAL A 45 10.35 -19.02 1.99
C VAL A 45 11.18 -18.63 0.77
N ALA A 46 12.36 -19.21 0.59
CA ALA A 46 13.20 -18.99 -0.57
C ALA A 46 12.51 -19.42 -1.87
N TYR A 47 11.87 -20.59 -1.88
CA TYR A 47 11.07 -21.03 -3.03
C TYR A 47 9.91 -20.06 -3.32
N THR A 48 9.20 -19.62 -2.27
CA THR A 48 8.12 -18.63 -2.40
C THR A 48 8.64 -17.32 -2.99
N TYR A 49 9.81 -16.86 -2.55
CA TYR A 49 10.45 -15.65 -3.05
C TYR A 49 10.79 -15.75 -4.55
N ILE A 50 11.36 -16.88 -4.97
CA ILE A 50 11.70 -17.13 -6.37
C ILE A 50 10.43 -17.12 -7.23
N GLN A 51 9.38 -17.83 -6.80
CA GLN A 51 8.13 -17.91 -7.56
C GLN A 51 7.39 -16.56 -7.60
N ALA A 52 7.39 -15.80 -6.50
CA ALA A 52 6.80 -14.46 -6.46
C ALA A 52 7.55 -13.49 -7.40
N THR A 53 8.87 -13.56 -7.44
CA THR A 53 9.69 -12.72 -8.32
C THR A 53 9.47 -13.10 -9.79
N ALA A 54 9.39 -14.39 -10.10
CA ALA A 54 9.08 -14.87 -11.45
C ALA A 54 7.68 -14.47 -11.91
N ALA A 55 6.69 -14.50 -11.02
CA ALA A 55 5.33 -14.08 -11.34
C ALA A 55 5.19 -12.56 -11.52
N ALA A 56 6.06 -11.76 -10.89
CA ALA A 56 5.98 -10.31 -10.92
C ALA A 56 6.14 -9.72 -12.34
N SER A 57 6.93 -10.35 -13.22
CA SER A 57 7.09 -9.87 -14.61
C SER A 57 5.80 -10.00 -15.43
N ALA A 58 4.97 -11.01 -15.13
CA ALA A 58 3.66 -11.17 -15.75
C ALA A 58 2.62 -10.13 -15.28
N MET A 59 2.98 -9.31 -14.28
CA MET A 59 2.13 -8.28 -13.66
C MET A 59 2.57 -6.86 -13.99
N GLU A 60 3.51 -6.69 -14.92
CA GLU A 60 3.98 -5.36 -15.33
C GLU A 60 2.84 -4.50 -15.89
N GLY A 61 2.87 -3.20 -15.56
CA GLY A 61 1.85 -2.24 -15.99
C GLY A 61 0.53 -2.29 -15.22
N ARG A 62 0.28 -3.30 -14.38
CA ARG A 62 -0.93 -3.36 -13.55
C ARG A 62 -0.76 -2.56 -12.26
N VAL A 63 -1.65 -1.61 -12.04
CA VAL A 63 -1.77 -0.88 -10.77
C VAL A 63 -2.85 -1.52 -9.90
N VAL A 64 -2.58 -1.64 -8.61
CA VAL A 64 -3.55 -2.15 -7.63
C VAL A 64 -3.63 -1.24 -6.41
N TYR A 65 -4.79 -1.29 -5.74
CA TYR A 65 -5.05 -0.53 -4.52
C TYR A 65 -5.08 -1.49 -3.35
N VAL A 66 -4.05 -1.39 -2.51
CA VAL A 66 -3.82 -2.36 -1.43
C VAL A 66 -4.32 -1.76 -0.10
N PRO A 67 -5.09 -2.51 0.70
CA PRO A 67 -5.52 -2.02 2.01
C PRO A 67 -4.33 -1.90 2.98
N PRO A 68 -4.37 -0.98 3.95
CA PRO A 68 -3.36 -0.86 4.99
C PRO A 68 -3.29 -2.13 5.82
N ALA A 69 -2.13 -2.34 6.43
CA ALA A 69 -1.99 -3.39 7.43
C ALA A 69 -3.05 -3.21 8.54
N PRO A 70 -3.70 -4.28 9.01
CA PRO A 70 -4.68 -4.17 10.09
C PRO A 70 -4.03 -3.56 11.33
N THR A 71 -4.46 -2.37 11.73
CA THR A 71 -4.04 -1.76 12.98
C THR A 71 -5.02 -2.18 14.09
N PRO A 72 -4.53 -2.78 15.19
CA PRO A 72 -5.34 -2.91 16.39
C PRO A 72 -5.79 -1.50 16.80
N PHE A 73 -7.07 -1.31 17.07
CA PHE A 73 -7.66 -0.02 17.49
C PHE A 73 -7.79 1.05 16.39
N ALA A 74 -7.89 0.66 15.11
CA ALA A 74 -8.36 1.59 14.09
C ALA A 74 -9.71 2.22 14.49
N ASP A 75 -9.85 3.54 14.31
CA ASP A 75 -11.11 4.25 14.53
C ASP A 75 -12.21 3.62 13.64
N PRO A 76 -13.34 3.15 14.21
CA PRO A 76 -14.44 2.57 13.45
C PRO A 76 -14.99 3.48 12.34
N ASN A 77 -14.80 4.81 12.47
CA ASN A 77 -15.28 5.81 11.52
C ASN A 77 -14.20 6.31 10.55
N ALA A 78 -12.96 5.83 10.64
CA ALA A 78 -11.91 6.22 9.70
C ALA A 78 -12.21 5.68 8.29
N LYS A 79 -12.02 6.53 7.27
CA LYS A 79 -12.10 6.11 5.87
C LYS A 79 -11.10 4.99 5.61
N LYS A 80 -11.50 4.02 4.78
CA LYS A 80 -10.62 2.94 4.36
C LYS A 80 -9.57 3.51 3.42
N LYS A 81 -8.36 3.67 3.94
CA LYS A 81 -7.21 4.06 3.12
C LYS A 81 -6.82 2.91 2.21
N TYR A 82 -6.35 3.19 1.00
CA TYR A 82 -5.73 2.23 0.10
C TYR A 82 -4.48 2.85 -0.49
N THR A 83 -3.41 2.08 -0.52
CA THR A 83 -2.17 2.53 -1.15
C THR A 83 -2.17 2.12 -2.62
N GLU A 84 -2.00 3.09 -3.51
CA GLU A 84 -1.78 2.84 -4.93
C GLU A 84 -0.36 2.34 -5.15
N THR A 85 -0.21 1.17 -5.79
CA THR A 85 1.11 0.60 -6.03
C THR A 85 1.13 -0.26 -7.29
N PRO A 86 2.22 -0.26 -8.08
CA PRO A 86 2.40 -1.22 -9.15
C PRO A 86 2.43 -2.65 -8.59
N TYR A 87 1.62 -3.53 -9.17
CA TYR A 87 1.40 -4.86 -8.60
C TYR A 87 2.66 -5.72 -8.56
N SER A 88 3.48 -5.66 -9.61
CA SER A 88 4.77 -6.34 -9.68
C SER A 88 5.71 -5.91 -8.56
N VAL A 89 5.80 -4.60 -8.30
CA VAL A 89 6.62 -4.03 -7.21
C VAL A 89 6.09 -4.49 -5.85
N TYR A 90 4.77 -4.48 -5.67
CA TYR A 90 4.15 -4.92 -4.44
C TYR A 90 4.42 -6.40 -4.14
N ILE A 91 4.24 -7.30 -5.10
CA ILE A 91 4.54 -8.74 -4.93
C ILE A 91 6.00 -8.95 -4.49
N VAL A 92 6.95 -8.33 -5.19
CA VAL A 92 8.39 -8.48 -4.89
C VAL A 92 8.72 -7.89 -3.51
N SER A 93 8.13 -6.75 -3.15
CA SER A 93 8.34 -6.14 -1.83
C SER A 93 7.81 -7.03 -0.70
N GLN A 94 6.64 -7.65 -0.85
CA GLN A 94 6.09 -8.59 0.12
C GLN A 94 6.94 -9.86 0.23
N ALA A 95 7.45 -10.38 -0.89
CA ALA A 95 8.35 -11.52 -0.90
C ALA A 95 9.67 -11.19 -0.18
N ARG A 96 10.26 -10.03 -0.44
CA ARG A 96 11.48 -9.55 0.22
C ARG A 96 11.26 -9.33 1.72
N SER A 97 10.11 -8.77 2.11
CA SER A 97 9.71 -8.59 3.50
C SER A 97 9.60 -9.92 4.24
N LEU A 98 8.96 -10.93 3.62
CA LEU A 98 8.86 -12.28 4.18
C LEU A 98 10.24 -12.92 4.38
N LEU A 99 11.11 -12.87 3.37
CA LEU A 99 12.48 -13.42 3.47
C LEU A 99 13.30 -12.69 4.54
N GLY A 100 13.29 -11.35 4.52
CA GLY A 100 14.03 -10.52 5.47
C GLY A 100 13.58 -10.72 6.92
N SER A 101 12.27 -10.71 7.17
CA SER A 101 11.70 -10.93 8.51
C SER A 101 11.98 -12.34 9.02
N THR A 102 11.94 -13.37 8.16
CA THR A 102 12.28 -14.75 8.52
C THR A 102 13.75 -14.88 8.90
N LEU A 103 14.67 -14.40 8.06
CA LEU A 103 16.12 -14.42 8.35
C LEU A 103 16.46 -13.65 9.63
N PHE A 104 15.89 -12.45 9.78
CA PHE A 104 16.07 -11.65 10.98
C PHE A 104 15.58 -12.39 12.23
N GLY A 105 14.39 -13.00 12.18
CA GLY A 105 13.83 -13.78 13.29
C GLY A 105 14.72 -14.97 13.67
N ILE A 106 15.30 -15.65 12.67
CA ILE A 106 16.24 -16.76 12.89
C ILE A 106 17.51 -16.26 13.59
N LEU A 107 18.15 -15.23 13.03
CA LEU A 107 19.39 -14.66 13.56
C LEU A 107 19.19 -14.10 14.97
N LEU A 108 18.09 -13.40 15.22
CA LEU A 108 17.77 -12.85 16.54
C LEU A 108 17.58 -13.96 17.57
N THR A 109 16.82 -15.01 17.23
CA THR A 109 16.54 -16.11 18.16
C THR A 109 17.80 -16.91 18.46
N ALA A 110 18.58 -17.26 17.43
CA ALA A 110 19.86 -17.93 17.59
C ALA A 110 20.83 -17.06 18.41
N GLY A 111 20.95 -15.77 18.09
CA GLY A 111 21.81 -14.82 18.79
C GLY A 111 21.45 -14.70 20.28
N LEU A 112 20.17 -14.54 20.61
CA LEU A 112 19.70 -14.49 22.00
C LEU A 112 19.93 -15.81 22.74
N HIS A 113 19.80 -16.95 22.05
CA HIS A 113 20.10 -18.24 22.63
C HIS A 113 21.60 -18.39 22.96
N TYR A 114 22.49 -18.04 22.03
CA TYR A 114 23.93 -18.13 22.27
C TYR A 114 24.43 -17.09 23.28
N TYR A 115 23.87 -15.89 23.28
CA TYR A 115 24.31 -14.81 24.17
C TYR A 115 23.76 -14.92 25.60
N ARG A 116 22.49 -15.31 25.77
CA ARG A 116 21.80 -15.36 27.08
C ARG A 116 21.25 -16.72 27.47
N GLY A 117 21.52 -17.78 26.71
CA GLY A 117 21.00 -19.11 27.00
C GLY A 117 19.47 -19.21 26.87
N MET A 118 18.82 -18.30 26.14
CA MET A 118 17.35 -18.26 26.08
C MET A 118 16.77 -19.46 25.32
N VAL A 119 16.37 -20.51 26.04
CA VAL A 119 15.86 -21.77 25.46
C VAL A 119 14.40 -21.65 25.00
N VAL A 120 13.59 -20.85 25.70
CA VAL A 120 12.17 -20.61 25.39
C VAL A 120 11.98 -20.10 23.96
N GLY A 121 12.88 -19.25 23.48
CA GLY A 121 12.84 -18.71 22.12
C GLY A 121 12.97 -19.78 21.04
N LEU A 122 13.88 -20.75 21.23
CA LEU A 122 14.07 -21.87 20.30
C LEU A 122 12.79 -22.72 20.19
N ALA A 123 12.22 -23.09 21.34
CA ALA A 123 11.03 -23.93 21.37
C ALA A 123 9.80 -23.21 20.78
N MET A 124 9.58 -21.94 21.13
CA MET A 124 8.47 -21.17 20.57
C MET A 124 8.61 -21.00 19.06
N GLN A 125 9.80 -20.67 18.55
CA GLN A 125 10.01 -20.47 17.11
C GLN A 125 10.00 -21.77 16.31
N ALA A 126 10.38 -22.90 16.91
CA ALA A 126 10.24 -24.22 16.28
C ALA A 126 8.77 -24.58 15.99
N VAL A 127 7.81 -24.04 16.76
CA VAL A 127 6.38 -24.25 16.50
C VAL A 127 5.80 -23.09 15.71
N MET A 128 6.05 -21.85 16.12
CA MET A 128 5.39 -20.67 15.55
C MET A 128 5.85 -20.32 14.13
N ALA A 129 7.10 -20.60 13.76
CA ALA A 129 7.59 -20.26 12.43
C ALA A 129 6.80 -20.99 11.31
N PRO A 130 6.55 -22.32 11.40
CA PRO A 130 5.65 -23.01 10.48
C PRO A 130 4.24 -22.41 10.39
N PHE A 131 3.61 -22.11 11.53
CA PHE A 131 2.25 -21.54 11.54
C PHE A 131 2.21 -20.15 10.90
N ASN A 132 3.16 -19.29 11.23
CA ASN A 132 3.27 -17.96 10.62
C ASN A 132 3.49 -18.05 9.10
N LEU A 133 4.28 -19.03 8.64
CA LEU A 133 4.48 -19.27 7.22
C LEU A 133 3.20 -19.74 6.53
N ILE A 134 2.49 -20.71 7.10
CA ILE A 134 1.23 -21.22 6.54
C ILE A 134 0.18 -20.13 6.45
N GLU A 135 0.18 -19.16 7.37
CA GLU A 135 -0.75 -18.03 7.32
C GLU A 135 -0.40 -16.97 6.29
N ASN A 136 0.87 -16.89 5.87
CA ASN A 136 1.34 -15.88 4.94
C ASN A 136 0.64 -15.99 3.58
N VAL A 137 0.16 -14.86 3.08
CA VAL A 137 -0.63 -14.77 1.85
C VAL A 137 0.14 -15.26 0.63
N LEU A 138 1.41 -14.86 0.48
CA LEU A 138 2.25 -15.29 -0.64
C LEU A 138 2.54 -16.78 -0.57
N PHE A 139 2.89 -17.29 0.61
CA PHE A 139 3.12 -18.72 0.80
C PHE A 139 1.89 -19.54 0.43
N LYS A 140 0.69 -19.13 0.89
CA LYS A 140 -0.57 -19.77 0.51
C LYS A 140 -0.78 -19.77 -1.00
N ALA A 141 -0.58 -18.62 -1.65
CA ALA A 141 -0.77 -18.51 -3.10
C ALA A 141 0.17 -19.44 -3.88
N VAL A 142 1.45 -19.51 -3.48
CA VAL A 142 2.48 -20.28 -4.19
C VAL A 142 2.43 -21.78 -3.89
N ILE A 143 2.26 -22.18 -2.63
CA ILE A 143 2.39 -23.58 -2.20
C ILE A 143 1.03 -24.29 -2.09
N LEU A 144 0.03 -23.61 -1.52
CA LEU A 144 -1.29 -24.21 -1.29
C LEU A 144 -2.29 -23.86 -2.39
N GLY A 145 -1.99 -22.86 -3.19
CA GLY A 145 -2.82 -22.33 -4.26
C GLY A 145 -2.39 -22.81 -5.64
N LYS A 146 -2.89 -22.11 -6.66
CA LYS A 146 -2.58 -22.39 -8.07
C LYS A 146 -1.43 -21.51 -8.60
N GLY A 147 -0.59 -20.99 -7.71
CA GLY A 147 0.40 -19.95 -8.03
C GLY A 147 -0.18 -18.54 -7.98
N ILE A 148 0.62 -17.56 -8.43
CA ILE A 148 0.25 -16.15 -8.49
C ILE A 148 -0.11 -15.82 -9.94
N ARG A 149 -1.40 -15.57 -10.21
CA ARG A 149 -1.91 -15.27 -11.55
C ARG A 149 -2.54 -13.88 -11.60
N PRO A 150 -2.60 -13.23 -12.78
CA PRO A 150 -3.13 -11.88 -12.89
C PRO A 150 -4.59 -11.75 -12.44
N GLU A 151 -5.39 -12.78 -12.62
CA GLU A 151 -6.79 -12.77 -12.17
C GLU A 151 -6.96 -12.94 -10.64
N ASP A 152 -5.94 -13.45 -9.95
CA ASP A 152 -6.04 -13.79 -8.52
C ASP A 152 -5.80 -12.55 -7.65
N LYS A 153 -6.73 -12.26 -6.72
CA LYS A 153 -6.63 -11.16 -5.75
C LYS A 153 -6.12 -11.65 -4.41
N ILE A 154 -4.84 -11.96 -4.34
CA ILE A 154 -4.26 -12.64 -3.18
C ILE A 154 -4.14 -11.71 -1.95
N PHE A 155 -3.96 -10.40 -2.15
CA PHE A 155 -3.77 -9.42 -1.08
C PHE A 155 -5.04 -8.66 -0.70
N LYS A 156 -6.20 -9.09 -1.21
CA LYS A 156 -7.48 -8.36 -1.07
C LYS A 156 -7.41 -6.94 -1.65
N GLU A 157 -6.59 -6.79 -2.68
CA GLU A 157 -6.45 -5.59 -3.45
C GLU A 157 -7.72 -5.29 -4.27
N LYS A 158 -7.95 -4.00 -4.54
CA LYS A 158 -9.02 -3.52 -5.42
C LYS A 158 -8.45 -3.09 -6.77
N SER A 159 -9.27 -3.20 -7.82
CA SER A 159 -9.05 -2.46 -9.07
C SER A 159 -9.61 -1.04 -8.98
N ALA A 160 -9.21 -0.16 -9.91
CA ALA A 160 -9.70 1.22 -9.96
C ALA A 160 -11.25 1.32 -9.97
N THR A 161 -11.90 0.37 -10.63
CA THR A 161 -13.37 0.26 -10.73
C THR A 161 -14.07 -0.20 -9.45
N GLU A 162 -13.33 -0.74 -8.47
CA GLU A 162 -13.89 -1.29 -7.22
C GLU A 162 -13.74 -0.34 -6.02
N LEU A 163 -13.09 0.80 -6.24
CA LEU A 163 -12.98 1.86 -5.26
C LEU A 163 -14.31 2.61 -5.15
N THR A 164 -14.82 2.76 -3.93
CA THR A 164 -16.02 3.57 -3.66
C THR A 164 -15.62 5.00 -3.30
N PRO A 165 -16.52 5.99 -3.35
CA PRO A 165 -16.21 7.38 -2.94
C PRO A 165 -15.70 7.51 -1.49
N ASP A 166 -16.01 6.53 -0.64
CA ASP A 166 -15.58 6.49 0.77
C ASP A 166 -14.14 5.95 0.96
N ASP A 167 -13.52 5.41 -0.10
CA ASP A 167 -12.15 4.92 -0.08
C ASP A 167 -11.16 6.07 -0.33
N GLU A 168 -10.25 6.30 0.61
CA GLU A 168 -9.16 7.27 0.48
C GLU A 168 -7.97 6.60 -0.19
N VAL A 169 -7.50 7.11 -1.32
CA VAL A 169 -6.31 6.56 -1.99
C VAL A 169 -5.11 7.42 -1.63
N VAL A 170 -4.06 6.76 -1.17
CA VAL A 170 -2.78 7.38 -0.85
C VAL A 170 -1.68 6.78 -1.73
N ASP A 171 -0.63 7.55 -1.96
CA ASP A 171 0.57 7.04 -2.61
C ASP A 171 1.44 6.25 -1.62
N VAL A 172 2.63 5.83 -2.08
CA VAL A 172 3.60 5.12 -1.24
C VAL A 172 4.19 5.97 -0.10
N ASN A 173 4.08 7.29 -0.17
CA ASN A 173 4.54 8.23 0.86
C ASN A 173 3.43 8.59 1.86
N GLY A 174 2.18 8.20 1.57
CA GLY A 174 1.01 8.52 2.39
C GLY A 174 0.31 9.80 1.96
N ASP A 175 0.72 10.40 0.84
CA ASP A 175 0.09 11.58 0.27
C ASP A 175 -1.20 11.18 -0.46
N SER A 176 -2.25 11.98 -0.31
CA SER A 176 -3.54 11.70 -0.97
C SER A 176 -3.41 11.83 -2.49
N VAL A 177 -3.79 10.78 -3.22
CA VAL A 177 -3.81 10.79 -4.69
C VAL A 177 -5.22 11.16 -5.15
N VAL A 178 -5.34 12.34 -5.77
CA VAL A 178 -6.61 12.77 -6.39
C VAL A 178 -6.88 11.91 -7.62
N ARG A 179 -8.04 11.23 -7.63
CA ARG A 179 -8.43 10.33 -8.72
C ARG A 179 -8.66 11.11 -10.02
N SER A 180 -8.15 10.57 -11.14
CA SER A 180 -8.82 10.68 -12.44
C SER A 180 -9.58 9.38 -12.66
N ILE A 181 -10.85 9.30 -12.21
CA ILE A 181 -11.69 8.13 -12.53
C ILE A 181 -12.10 8.26 -14.01
N PRO A 182 -11.72 7.34 -14.90
CA PRO A 182 -12.27 7.33 -16.26
C PRO A 182 -13.75 6.93 -16.13
N GLY A 183 -14.66 7.88 -16.35
CA GLY A 183 -16.11 7.62 -16.40
C GLY A 183 -16.89 7.75 -15.10
N GLY A 184 -16.29 8.32 -14.04
CA GLY A 184 -17.06 8.76 -12.88
C GLY A 184 -17.45 10.21 -13.03
N GLU A 185 -18.72 10.51 -13.31
CA GLU A 185 -19.30 11.83 -13.03
C GLU A 185 -19.20 12.07 -11.52
N SER A 186 -18.07 12.58 -11.07
CA SER A 186 -18.01 13.22 -9.77
C SER A 186 -18.79 14.53 -9.92
N ASN A 187 -19.88 14.69 -9.18
CA ASN A 187 -20.48 16.00 -8.88
C ASN A 187 -19.51 16.86 -8.04
N LYS A 188 -18.26 17.00 -8.48
CA LYS A 188 -17.31 17.97 -7.94
C LYS A 188 -17.81 19.34 -8.35
N SER A 189 -17.80 20.26 -7.41
CA SER A 189 -18.10 21.65 -7.75
C SER A 189 -17.01 22.17 -8.68
N PHE A 190 -17.33 23.19 -9.47
CA PHE A 190 -16.32 23.81 -10.34
C PHE A 190 -15.12 24.36 -9.55
N GLU A 191 -15.37 24.80 -8.31
CA GLU A 191 -14.34 25.25 -7.38
C GLU A 191 -13.40 24.11 -6.97
N ASP A 192 -13.92 22.90 -6.69
CA ASP A 192 -13.08 21.74 -6.36
C ASP A 192 -12.20 21.35 -7.56
N ILE A 193 -12.73 21.42 -8.78
CA ILE A 193 -11.96 21.14 -10.01
C ILE A 193 -10.81 22.14 -10.16
N LEU A 194 -11.05 23.42 -9.85
CA LEU A 194 -10.02 24.46 -9.89
C LEU A 194 -8.90 24.17 -8.89
N LEU A 195 -9.25 23.91 -7.63
CA LEU A 195 -8.28 23.64 -6.57
C LEU A 195 -7.51 22.33 -6.81
N ASP A 196 -8.20 21.26 -7.22
CA ASP A 196 -7.56 19.99 -7.59
C ASP A 196 -6.52 20.18 -8.70
N THR A 197 -6.83 21.03 -9.70
CA THR A 197 -5.90 21.30 -10.81
C THR A 197 -4.67 22.07 -10.32
N TRP A 198 -4.85 23.03 -9.42
CA TRP A 198 -3.75 23.77 -8.80
C TRP A 198 -2.84 22.87 -7.98
N ASP A 199 -3.43 22.05 -7.10
CA ASP A 199 -2.71 21.14 -6.21
C ASP A 199 -1.93 20.07 -7.00
N ALA A 200 -2.44 19.65 -8.15
CA ALA A 200 -1.75 18.73 -9.05
C ALA A 200 -0.48 19.32 -9.71
N SER A 201 -0.33 20.65 -9.71
CA SER A 201 0.85 21.40 -10.16
C SER A 201 1.46 20.82 -11.46
N GLY A 202 2.74 20.45 -11.47
CA GLY A 202 3.47 19.89 -12.61
C GLY A 202 2.93 18.59 -13.22
N LYS A 203 1.88 17.99 -12.62
CA LYS A 203 1.20 16.77 -13.09
C LYS A 203 -0.28 16.99 -13.41
N ALA A 204 -0.75 18.24 -13.42
CA ALA A 204 -2.14 18.57 -13.65
C ALA A 204 -2.66 18.04 -15.00
N ASP A 205 -3.79 17.33 -14.96
CA ASP A 205 -4.55 16.93 -16.14
C ASP A 205 -5.48 18.09 -16.54
N LEU A 206 -5.09 18.79 -17.61
CA LEU A 206 -5.85 19.93 -18.10
C LEU A 206 -7.18 19.53 -18.76
N GLU A 207 -7.37 18.27 -19.14
CA GLU A 207 -8.58 17.83 -19.86
C GLU A 207 -9.82 17.97 -18.99
N VAL A 208 -9.72 17.55 -17.72
CA VAL A 208 -10.82 17.64 -16.74
C VAL A 208 -11.22 19.10 -16.49
N LEU A 209 -10.23 19.98 -16.29
CA LEU A 209 -10.47 21.41 -16.08
C LEU A 209 -11.11 22.04 -17.32
N MET A 210 -10.56 21.79 -18.51
CA MET A 210 -11.05 22.39 -19.75
C MET A 210 -12.46 21.95 -20.11
N ASN A 211 -12.83 20.69 -19.81
CA ASN A 211 -14.19 20.20 -20.01
C ASN A 211 -15.21 20.83 -19.04
N ALA A 212 -14.75 21.30 -17.87
CA ALA A 212 -15.60 21.95 -16.88
C ALA A 212 -15.79 23.46 -17.15
N ILE A 213 -14.83 24.10 -17.83
CA ILE A 213 -14.90 25.54 -18.15
C ILE A 213 -15.87 25.80 -19.31
N ASN A 214 -16.73 26.80 -19.12
CA ASN A 214 -17.67 27.30 -20.10
C ASN A 214 -17.84 28.82 -19.94
N LYS A 215 -18.62 29.44 -20.84
CA LYS A 215 -18.83 30.89 -20.85
C LYS A 215 -19.41 31.45 -19.54
N LYS A 216 -20.12 30.65 -18.74
CA LYS A 216 -20.75 31.10 -17.49
C LYS A 216 -19.79 31.10 -16.30
N ASN A 217 -18.79 30.21 -16.28
CA ASN A 217 -17.87 30.03 -15.15
C ASN A 217 -16.40 30.37 -15.46
N CYS A 218 -16.06 30.76 -16.69
CA CYS A 218 -14.69 31.13 -17.08
C CYS A 218 -14.07 32.29 -16.27
N ASN A 219 -14.90 33.06 -15.55
CA ASN A 219 -14.51 34.15 -14.66
C ASN A 219 -14.93 33.92 -13.19
N SER A 220 -15.41 32.72 -12.83
CA SER A 220 -15.78 32.45 -11.44
C SER A 220 -14.53 32.45 -10.56
N LYS A 221 -14.72 32.87 -9.31
CA LYS A 221 -13.64 32.97 -8.33
C LYS A 221 -13.79 31.88 -7.27
N THR A 222 -12.68 31.30 -6.83
CA THR A 222 -12.65 30.50 -5.59
C THR A 222 -13.02 31.40 -4.40
N LYS A 223 -13.69 30.83 -3.40
CA LYS A 223 -14.26 31.59 -2.27
C LYS A 223 -13.19 32.15 -1.35
N GLU A 224 -12.12 31.40 -1.13
CA GLU A 224 -11.07 31.76 -0.18
C GLU A 224 -10.08 32.76 -0.80
N ASN A 225 -9.46 32.41 -1.92
CA ASN A 225 -8.37 33.19 -2.51
C ASN A 225 -8.79 34.05 -3.70
N GLY A 226 -10.01 33.89 -4.21
CA GLY A 226 -10.49 34.68 -5.35
C GLY A 226 -9.92 34.25 -6.71
N TRP A 227 -9.35 33.05 -6.81
CA TRP A 227 -8.66 32.59 -8.01
C TRP A 227 -9.62 32.25 -9.15
N THR A 228 -9.25 32.68 -10.36
CA THR A 228 -9.97 32.39 -11.59
C THR A 228 -9.34 31.22 -12.35
N PRO A 229 -10.05 30.59 -13.29
CA PRO A 229 -9.46 29.57 -14.17
C PRO A 229 -8.20 30.06 -14.90
N LEU A 230 -8.16 31.34 -15.29
CA LEU A 230 -6.98 31.93 -15.93
C LEU A 230 -5.79 32.04 -14.99
N MET A 231 -6.00 32.42 -13.72
CA MET A 231 -4.92 32.50 -12.72
C MET A 231 -4.31 31.11 -12.46
N ILE A 232 -5.17 30.11 -12.29
CA ILE A 232 -4.71 28.73 -12.08
C ILE A 232 -3.92 28.26 -13.29
N LEU A 233 -4.45 28.43 -14.50
CA LEU A 233 -3.70 28.08 -15.72
C LEU A 233 -2.39 28.86 -15.83
N ALA A 234 -2.36 30.17 -15.56
CA ALA A 234 -1.15 30.97 -15.66
C ALA A 234 -0.04 30.53 -14.71
N GLY A 235 -0.40 30.06 -13.50
CA GLY A 235 0.57 29.49 -12.56
C GLY A 235 0.97 28.05 -12.85
N LEU A 236 0.29 27.34 -13.76
CA LEU A 236 0.61 25.95 -14.12
C LEU A 236 1.68 25.85 -15.20
N GLY A 237 2.87 25.38 -14.82
CA GLY A 237 4.00 25.14 -15.73
C GLY A 237 3.91 23.86 -16.60
N VAL A 238 2.71 23.31 -16.83
CA VAL A 238 2.53 22.03 -17.54
C VAL A 238 2.41 22.18 -19.05
N LYS A 239 2.68 21.10 -19.78
CA LYS A 239 2.55 21.07 -21.24
C LYS A 239 1.07 21.22 -21.62
N GLY A 240 0.77 22.21 -22.48
CA GLY A 240 -0.60 22.47 -22.96
C GLY A 240 -1.27 23.70 -22.33
N THR A 241 -0.73 24.22 -21.23
CA THR A 241 -1.26 25.41 -20.54
C THR A 241 -1.46 26.60 -21.49
N ALA A 242 -0.48 26.89 -22.36
CA ALA A 242 -0.59 28.00 -23.30
C ALA A 242 -1.78 27.88 -24.27
N SER A 243 -2.15 26.65 -24.65
CA SER A 243 -3.34 26.38 -25.47
C SER A 243 -4.61 26.53 -24.65
N ALA A 244 -4.63 26.00 -23.42
CA ALA A 244 -5.75 26.12 -22.49
C ALA A 244 -6.09 27.59 -22.19
N ILE A 245 -5.07 28.42 -21.90
CA ILE A 245 -5.24 29.87 -21.67
C ILE A 245 -5.93 30.55 -22.86
N ARG A 246 -5.54 30.22 -24.10
CA ARG A 246 -6.17 30.79 -25.30
C ARG A 246 -7.64 30.41 -25.39
N GLN A 247 -7.98 29.14 -25.14
CA GLN A 247 -9.36 28.66 -25.15
C GLN A 247 -10.20 29.34 -24.07
N VAL A 248 -9.67 29.52 -22.86
CA VAL A 248 -10.40 30.23 -21.79
C VAL A 248 -10.60 31.71 -22.15
N LYS A 249 -9.64 32.37 -22.81
CA LYS A 249 -9.83 33.74 -23.33
C LYS A 249 -10.91 33.80 -24.41
N GLU A 250 -10.99 32.82 -25.31
CA GLU A 250 -12.06 32.72 -26.31
C GLU A 250 -13.45 32.52 -25.69
N LEU A 251 -13.51 31.87 -24.53
CA LEU A 251 -14.74 31.72 -23.74
C LEU A 251 -15.14 33.00 -22.98
N GLY A 252 -14.31 34.05 -23.00
CA GLY A 252 -14.54 35.31 -22.31
C GLY A 252 -13.79 35.47 -20.98
N GLY A 253 -12.78 34.63 -20.72
CA GLY A 253 -11.91 34.76 -19.56
C GLY A 253 -11.19 36.11 -19.55
N ASN A 254 -11.28 36.83 -18.44
CA ASN A 254 -10.71 38.15 -18.26
C ASN A 254 -9.44 38.08 -17.39
N PRO A 255 -8.24 38.26 -17.98
CA PRO A 255 -6.98 38.20 -17.23
C PRO A 255 -6.80 39.40 -16.29
N ALA A 256 -7.59 40.47 -16.41
CA ALA A 256 -7.49 41.64 -15.54
C ALA A 256 -8.26 41.50 -14.22
N ILE A 257 -8.95 40.38 -14.00
CA ILE A 257 -9.57 40.09 -12.70
C ILE A 257 -8.46 39.94 -11.67
N ILE A 258 -8.65 40.57 -10.51
CA ILE A 258 -7.75 40.45 -9.36
C ILE A 258 -8.28 39.44 -8.34
N ASP A 259 -7.37 38.73 -7.69
CA ASP A 259 -7.64 37.79 -6.61
C ASP A 259 -7.76 38.52 -5.25
N GLY A 260 -7.82 37.76 -4.15
CA GLY A 260 -7.91 38.31 -2.80
C GLY A 260 -6.66 39.06 -2.32
N GLU A 261 -5.51 38.83 -2.97
CA GLU A 261 -4.22 39.43 -2.65
C GLU A 261 -3.85 40.57 -3.63
N GLY A 262 -4.66 40.79 -4.66
CA GLY A 262 -4.45 41.84 -5.67
C GLY A 262 -3.65 41.39 -6.89
N TRP A 263 -3.37 40.09 -7.04
CA TRP A 263 -2.72 39.51 -8.21
C TRP A 263 -3.72 39.22 -9.32
N ASN A 264 -3.26 39.30 -10.56
CA ASN A 264 -4.01 38.91 -11.75
C ASN A 264 -3.28 37.79 -12.51
N ALA A 265 -3.92 37.24 -13.55
CA ALA A 265 -3.41 36.09 -14.32
C ALA A 265 -2.26 36.45 -15.27
#